data_AF-A0A952JF36-F1
#
_entry.id   AF-A0A952JF36-F1
#
_cell.length_a   1.000
_cell.length_b   1.000
_cell.length_c   1.000
_cell.angle_alpha   90.00
_cell.angle_beta   90.00
_cell.angle_gamma   90.00
#
_symmetry.space_group_name_H-M   'P 1'
#
loop_
_entity.id
_entity.type
_entity.pdbx_description
1 polymer ?
#
loop_
_entity_poly.entity_id
_entity_poly.type
_entity_poly.pdbx_seq_one_letter_code
_entity_poly.pdbx_strand_id
1 'polypeptide(L)'
;MRFNWFYLLIGLLFFAMLFISSRYFRGSGDAAIGLAQTKEYKINSEKSALVKTLPVVPGMQVKEGNVLVELTSQELEIEIAKLTNRIAILKSEQTEKAKLTEAAIAYIKAENSIILEELDAEILPIAKSR
;
A
#
# COMPACT_ATOMS: atom_id res chain seq x y z
N MET A 1 65.96 -11.71 -62.95
CA MET A 1 65.61 -10.96 -61.73
C MET A 1 65.76 -11.90 -60.54
N ARG A 2 66.68 -11.61 -59.61
CA ARG A 2 66.92 -12.46 -58.43
C ARG A 2 65.77 -12.26 -57.45
N PHE A 3 64.94 -13.29 -57.32
CA PHE A 3 63.81 -13.29 -56.40
C PHE A 3 64.36 -13.29 -54.96
N ASN A 4 64.28 -12.13 -54.30
CA ASN A 4 64.82 -11.93 -52.97
C ASN A 4 63.87 -12.56 -51.93
N TRP A 5 64.21 -13.77 -51.50
CA TRP A 5 63.49 -14.56 -50.49
C TRP A 5 63.20 -13.79 -49.19
N PHE A 6 64.06 -12.83 -48.85
CA PHE A 6 63.89 -11.94 -47.70
C PHE A 6 62.55 -11.18 -47.73
N TYR A 7 62.13 -10.64 -48.88
CA TYR A 7 60.86 -9.92 -48.98
C TYR A 7 59.64 -10.84 -48.83
N LEU A 8 59.78 -12.13 -49.20
CA LEU A 8 58.74 -13.12 -49.01
C LEU A 8 58.55 -13.44 -47.52
N LEU A 9 59.65 -13.56 -46.78
CA LEU A 9 59.63 -13.79 -45.33
C LEU A 9 59.00 -12.61 -44.58
N ILE A 10 59.32 -11.37 -44.95
CA ILE A 10 58.68 -10.18 -44.37
C ILE A 10 57.18 -10.11 -44.70
N GLY A 11 56.79 -10.40 -45.94
CA GLY A 11 55.38 -10.44 -46.33
C GLY A 11 54.60 -11.47 -45.51
N LEU A 12 55.16 -12.68 -45.36
CA LEU A 12 54.55 -13.75 -44.58
C LEU A 12 54.43 -13.39 -43.09
N LEU A 13 55.46 -12.79 -42.50
CA LEU A 13 55.44 -12.33 -41.10
C LEU A 13 54.35 -11.28 -40.89
N PHE A 14 54.22 -10.33 -41.82
CA PHE A 14 53.23 -9.26 -41.76
C PHE A 14 51.79 -9.80 -41.84
N PHE A 15 51.53 -10.73 -42.76
CA PHE A 15 50.23 -11.40 -42.87
C PHE A 15 49.91 -12.26 -41.65
N ALA A 16 50.89 -12.97 -41.10
CA ALA A 16 50.71 -13.76 -39.88
C ALA A 16 50.35 -12.87 -38.68
N MET A 17 51.02 -11.73 -38.53
CA MET A 17 50.74 -10.76 -37.47
C MET A 17 49.34 -10.15 -37.61
N LEU A 18 48.91 -9.81 -38.84
CA LEU A 18 47.54 -9.35 -39.12
C LEU A 18 46.49 -10.40 -38.82
N PHE A 19 46.75 -11.67 -39.15
CA PHE A 19 45.83 -12.78 -38.89
C PHE A 19 45.64 -13.03 -37.39
N ILE A 20 46.74 -13.05 -36.64
CA ILE A 20 46.71 -13.18 -35.17
C ILE A 20 45.97 -11.99 -34.55
N SER A 21 46.28 -10.77 -34.99
CA SER A 21 45.61 -9.57 -34.51
C SER A 21 44.10 -9.62 -34.77
N SER A 22 43.68 -9.91 -36.01
CA SER A 22 42.25 -10.01 -36.36
C SER A 22 41.52 -11.11 -35.59
N ARG A 23 42.16 -12.25 -35.32
CA ARG A 23 41.55 -13.35 -34.56
C ARG A 23 41.47 -13.06 -33.05
N TYR A 24 42.50 -12.48 -32.46
CA TYR A 24 42.59 -12.30 -31.00
C TYR A 24 42.09 -10.92 -30.51
N PHE A 25 42.23 -9.84 -31.29
CA PHE A 25 41.73 -8.50 -30.92
C PHE A 25 40.25 -8.27 -31.23
N ARG A 26 39.55 -9.25 -31.82
CA ARG A 26 38.07 -9.24 -31.93
C ARG A 26 37.35 -9.42 -30.58
N GLY A 27 38.08 -9.65 -29.48
CA GLY A 27 37.53 -10.04 -28.18
C GLY A 27 37.56 -8.99 -27.06
N SER A 28 37.99 -7.75 -27.30
CA SER A 28 37.86 -6.67 -26.30
C SER A 28 36.56 -5.87 -26.45
N GLY A 29 35.55 -6.44 -27.11
CA GLY A 29 34.19 -5.91 -27.17
C GLY A 29 33.28 -6.39 -26.03
N ASP A 30 33.65 -7.48 -25.35
CA ASP A 30 32.84 -8.12 -24.29
C ASP A 30 33.32 -7.76 -22.88
N ALA A 31 33.87 -6.55 -22.69
CA ALA A 31 33.73 -5.93 -21.38
C ALA A 31 32.25 -5.51 -21.26
N ALA A 32 31.38 -6.48 -21.01
CA ALA A 32 30.02 -6.23 -20.57
C ALA A 32 30.14 -5.54 -19.20
N ILE A 33 30.29 -4.21 -19.23
CA ILE A 33 30.11 -3.36 -18.07
C ILE A 33 28.61 -3.41 -17.80
N GLY A 34 28.18 -4.49 -17.14
CA GLY A 34 26.84 -4.62 -16.61
C GLY A 34 26.69 -3.56 -15.53
N LEU A 35 26.21 -2.39 -15.90
CA LEU A 35 25.74 -1.41 -14.93
C LEU A 35 24.55 -2.06 -14.22
N ALA A 36 24.75 -2.45 -12.96
CA ALA A 36 23.67 -2.92 -12.11
C ALA A 36 22.66 -1.78 -11.99
N GLN A 37 21.52 -1.90 -12.68
CA GLN A 37 20.44 -0.93 -12.61
C GLN A 37 19.88 -0.94 -11.19
N THR A 38 20.30 0.03 -10.39
CA THR A 38 19.77 0.24 -9.04
C THR A 38 18.62 1.24 -9.17
N LYS A 39 17.42 0.80 -8.82
CA LYS A 39 16.24 1.67 -8.80
C LYS A 39 16.32 2.55 -7.55
N GLU A 40 16.73 3.79 -7.71
CA GLU A 40 16.69 4.78 -6.63
C GLU A 40 15.23 5.16 -6.33
N TYR A 41 14.86 5.16 -5.05
CA TYR A 41 13.52 5.55 -4.61
C TYR A 41 13.63 6.69 -3.61
N LYS A 42 13.06 7.85 -3.95
CA LYS A 42 13.01 9.02 -3.07
C LYS A 42 11.79 8.94 -2.17
N ILE A 43 12.03 8.82 -0.87
CA ILE A 43 10.97 8.81 0.14
C ILE A 43 10.65 10.26 0.52
N ASN A 44 9.39 10.67 0.35
CA ASN A 44 8.91 12.00 0.70
C ASN A 44 7.72 11.89 1.67
N SER A 45 7.58 12.88 2.56
CA SER A 45 6.36 13.08 3.33
C SER A 45 5.45 14.05 2.58
N GLU A 46 4.19 13.69 2.36
CA GLU A 46 3.21 14.57 1.71
C GLU A 46 2.76 15.74 2.61
N LYS A 47 2.86 15.58 3.93
CA LYS A 47 2.45 16.58 4.93
C LYS A 47 3.66 17.11 5.71
N SER A 48 3.57 18.36 6.14
CA SER A 48 4.57 18.99 7.01
C SER A 48 4.61 18.24 8.35
N ALA A 49 5.75 17.65 8.66
CA ALA A 49 5.94 16.84 9.86
C ALA A 49 7.38 16.99 10.36
N LEU A 50 7.54 16.86 11.68
CA LEU A 50 8.84 16.88 12.34
C LEU A 50 9.39 15.46 12.39
N VAL A 51 10.69 15.30 12.09
CA VAL A 51 11.37 14.02 12.23
C VAL A 51 11.53 13.72 13.72
N LYS A 52 10.86 12.67 14.19
CA LYS A 52 10.96 12.20 15.57
C LYS A 52 12.18 11.32 15.75
N THR A 53 12.40 10.36 14.86
CA THR A 53 13.51 9.42 14.95
C THR A 53 13.90 8.94 13.55
N LEU A 54 15.21 8.87 13.32
CA LEU A 54 15.80 8.28 12.12
C LEU A 54 16.57 7.02 12.54
N PRO A 55 15.94 5.84 12.55
CA PRO A 55 16.58 4.59 12.98
C PRO A 55 17.58 4.03 11.96
N VAL A 56 17.79 4.70 10.83
CA VAL A 56 18.61 4.23 9.72
C VAL A 56 19.82 5.12 9.48
N VAL A 57 20.92 4.49 9.07
CA VAL A 57 22.20 5.16 8.75
C VAL A 57 22.48 4.99 7.25
N PRO A 58 23.08 5.99 6.56
CA PRO A 58 23.45 5.84 5.16
C PRO A 58 24.30 4.59 4.91
N GLY A 59 23.95 3.80 3.88
CA GLY A 59 24.63 2.55 3.54
C GLY A 59 24.10 1.30 4.28
N MET A 60 23.14 1.46 5.18
CA MET A 60 22.50 0.32 5.85
C MET A 60 21.54 -0.42 4.91
N GLN A 61 21.65 -1.75 4.89
CA GLN A 61 20.73 -2.60 4.14
C GLN A 61 19.39 -2.70 4.88
N VAL A 62 18.30 -2.30 4.21
CA VAL A 62 16.93 -2.33 4.76
C VAL A 62 16.05 -3.27 3.95
N LYS A 63 15.03 -3.85 4.59
CA LYS A 63 14.03 -4.70 3.95
C LYS A 63 12.69 -4.00 3.84
N GLU A 64 11.83 -4.50 2.96
CA GLU A 64 10.44 -4.03 2.86
C GLU A 64 9.72 -4.14 4.21
N GLY A 65 8.97 -3.09 4.56
CA GLY A 65 8.29 -2.98 5.86
C GLY A 65 9.15 -2.47 7.01
N ASN A 66 10.45 -2.20 6.82
CA ASN A 66 11.26 -1.55 7.85
C ASN A 66 10.90 -0.07 7.99
N VAL A 67 10.86 0.41 9.23
CA VAL A 67 10.66 1.83 9.53
C VAL A 67 11.93 2.58 9.18
N LEU A 68 11.83 3.52 8.24
CA LEU A 68 12.97 4.31 7.79
C LEU A 68 13.00 5.68 8.49
N VAL A 69 11.84 6.28 8.71
CA VAL A 69 11.69 7.58 9.36
C VAL A 69 10.41 7.56 10.19
N GLU A 70 10.50 7.99 11.44
CA GLU A 70 9.32 8.32 12.24
C GLU A 70 9.06 9.83 12.18
N LEU A 71 7.84 10.19 11.82
CA LEU A 71 7.39 11.57 11.71
C LEU A 71 6.30 11.84 12.74
N THR A 72 6.34 13.00 13.38
CA THR A 72 5.26 13.51 14.23
C THR A 72 4.71 14.80 13.64
N SER A 73 3.39 14.93 13.60
CA SER A 73 2.70 16.13 13.16
C SER A 73 1.57 16.42 14.13
N GLN A 74 1.72 17.51 14.89
CA GLN A 74 0.72 17.93 15.87
C GLN A 74 -0.63 18.24 15.21
N GLU A 75 -0.61 18.78 14.00
CA GLU A 75 -1.82 19.06 13.21
C GLU A 75 -2.61 17.78 12.91
N LEU A 76 -1.91 16.71 12.50
CA LEU A 76 -2.53 15.42 12.25
C LEU A 76 -3.11 14.80 13.53
N GLU A 77 -2.39 14.90 14.66
CA GLU A 77 -2.88 14.38 15.94
C GLU A 77 -4.17 15.08 16.39
N ILE A 78 -4.24 16.41 16.22
CA ILE A 78 -5.45 17.21 16.51
C ILE A 78 -6.61 16.81 15.57
N GLU A 79 -6.33 16.65 14.27
CA GLU A 79 -7.33 16.26 13.28
C GLU A 79 -7.90 14.87 13.61
N ILE A 80 -7.03 13.91 13.93
CA ILE A 80 -7.42 12.56 14.35
C ILE A 80 -8.32 12.65 15.59
N ALA A 81 -7.90 13.37 16.63
CA ALA A 81 -8.71 13.51 17.86
C ALA A 81 -10.10 14.11 17.58
N LYS A 82 -10.18 15.12 16.70
CA LYS A 82 -11.44 15.73 16.28
C LYS A 82 -12.34 14.73 15.56
N LEU A 83 -11.79 13.96 14.62
CA LEU A 83 -12.54 12.95 13.87
C LEU A 83 -13.01 11.81 14.78
N THR A 84 -12.16 11.33 15.69
CA THR A 84 -12.52 10.31 16.67
C THR A 84 -13.68 10.77 17.56
N ASN A 85 -13.63 12.01 18.06
CA ASN A 85 -14.74 12.58 18.83
C ASN A 85 -16.03 12.67 18.00
N ARG A 86 -15.92 13.07 16.72
CA ARG A 86 -17.09 13.15 15.84
C ARG A 86 -17.71 11.77 15.61
N ILE A 87 -16.90 10.74 15.40
CA ILE A 87 -17.35 9.36 15.26
C ILE A 87 -18.07 8.88 16.53
N ALA A 88 -17.50 9.18 17.70
CA ALA A 88 -18.10 8.80 18.98
C ALA A 88 -19.48 9.43 19.19
N ILE A 89 -19.63 10.73 18.90
CA ILE A 89 -20.91 11.44 18.99
C ILE A 89 -21.93 10.83 18.03
N LEU A 90 -21.57 10.65 16.75
CA LEU A 90 -22.47 10.09 15.75
C LEU A 90 -22.92 8.65 16.09
N LYS A 91 -22.01 7.85 16.64
CA LYS A 91 -22.34 6.50 17.10
C LYS A 91 -23.31 6.53 18.28
N SER A 92 -23.10 7.44 19.23
CA SER A 92 -24.03 7.64 20.35
C SER A 92 -25.41 8.07 19.86
N GLU A 93 -25.48 9.05 18.94
CA GLU A 93 -26.74 9.49 18.33
C GLU A 93 -27.46 8.35 17.62
N GLN A 94 -26.73 7.52 16.88
CA GLN A 94 -27.29 6.33 16.21
C GLN A 94 -27.88 5.35 17.23
N THR A 95 -27.16 5.07 18.32
CA THR A 95 -27.65 4.14 19.35
C THR A 95 -28.87 4.69 20.08
N GLU A 96 -28.93 5.99 20.37
CA GLU A 96 -30.10 6.60 21.01
C GLU A 96 -31.31 6.60 20.06
N LYS A 97 -31.11 6.90 18.78
CA LYS A 97 -32.18 6.79 17.77
C LYS A 97 -32.72 5.37 17.66
N ALA A 98 -31.85 4.36 17.71
CA ALA A 98 -32.25 2.96 17.69
C ALA A 98 -33.13 2.60 18.90
N LYS A 99 -32.71 3.00 20.11
CA LYS A 99 -33.51 2.81 21.34
C LYS A 99 -34.86 3.51 21.28
N LEU A 100 -34.91 4.75 20.79
CA LEU A 100 -36.17 5.49 20.63
C LEU A 100 -37.12 4.78 19.65
N THR A 101 -36.58 4.24 18.57
CA THR A 101 -37.36 3.49 17.58
C THR A 101 -37.89 2.19 18.17
N GLU A 102 -37.05 1.47 18.93
CA GLU A 102 -37.45 0.25 19.63
C GLU A 102 -38.54 0.51 20.68
N ALA A 103 -38.41 1.59 21.45
CA ALA A 103 -39.43 2.02 22.41
C ALA A 103 -40.76 2.37 21.72
N ALA A 104 -40.72 3.04 20.57
CA ALA A 104 -41.92 3.34 19.78
C ALA A 104 -42.60 2.06 19.26
N ILE A 105 -41.83 1.09 18.77
CA ILE A 105 -42.36 -0.22 18.33
C ILE A 105 -43.00 -0.94 19.51
N ALA A 106 -42.35 -0.95 20.68
CA ALA A 106 -42.87 -1.59 21.88
C ALA A 106 -44.19 -0.94 22.34
N TYR A 107 -44.26 0.39 22.30
CA TYR A 107 -45.48 1.14 22.63
C TYR A 107 -46.64 0.79 21.70
N ILE A 108 -46.43 0.83 20.37
CA ILE A 108 -47.46 0.49 19.38
C ILE A 108 -47.92 -0.97 19.56
N LYS A 109 -46.99 -1.88 19.86
CA LYS A 109 -47.32 -3.28 20.11
C LYS A 109 -48.20 -3.46 21.35
N ALA A 110 -47.88 -2.73 22.42
CA ALA A 110 -48.67 -2.75 23.66
C ALA A 110 -50.08 -2.16 23.43
N GLU A 111 -50.18 -1.04 22.73
CA GLU A 111 -51.46 -0.41 22.39
C GLU A 111 -52.35 -1.36 21.55
N ASN A 112 -51.78 -1.99 20.53
CA ASN A 112 -52.50 -2.98 19.73
C ASN A 112 -52.92 -4.21 20.54
N SER A 113 -52.08 -4.69 21.48
CA SER A 113 -52.48 -5.82 22.32
C SER A 113 -53.63 -5.48 23.26
N ILE A 114 -53.67 -4.27 23.81
CA ILE A 114 -54.78 -3.81 24.65
C ILE A 114 -56.07 -3.77 23.84
N ILE A 115 -56.04 -3.20 22.63
CA ILE A 115 -57.21 -3.11 21.75
C ILE A 115 -57.74 -4.51 21.40
N LEU A 116 -56.85 -5.47 21.11
CA LEU A 116 -57.25 -6.85 20.84
C LEU A 116 -57.87 -7.52 22.07
N GLU A 117 -57.30 -7.29 23.25
CA GLU A 117 -57.81 -7.85 24.50
C GLU A 117 -59.19 -7.27 24.87
N GLU A 118 -59.41 -5.97 24.61
CA GLU A 118 -60.72 -5.33 24.76
C GLU A 118 -61.76 -5.90 23.79
N LEU A 119 -61.39 -6.08 22.51
CA LEU A 119 -62.26 -6.70 21.49
C LEU A 119 -62.63 -8.14 21.85
N ASP A 120 -61.66 -8.94 22.29
CA ASP A 120 -61.91 -10.32 22.72
C ASP A 120 -62.83 -10.37 23.95
N ALA A 121 -62.62 -9.46 24.92
CA ALA A 121 -63.46 -9.34 26.10
C ALA A 121 -64.90 -8.92 25.76
N GLU A 122 -65.11 -8.13 24.71
CA GLU A 122 -66.44 -7.71 24.25
C GLU A 122 -67.15 -8.81 23.42
N ILE A 123 -66.42 -9.56 22.59
CA ILE A 123 -66.99 -10.60 21.72
C ILE A 123 -67.34 -11.89 22.49
N LEU A 124 -66.49 -12.32 23.42
CA LEU A 124 -66.71 -13.54 24.21
C LEU A 124 -68.08 -13.64 24.90
N PRO A 125 -68.59 -12.60 25.60
CA PRO A 125 -69.91 -12.66 26.22
C PRO A 125 -71.05 -12.69 25.19
N ILE A 126 -70.89 -12.02 24.04
CA ILE A 126 -71.90 -11.99 22.96
C ILE A 126 -71.98 -13.35 22.24
N ALA A 127 -70.84 -14.01 22.04
CA ALA A 127 -70.77 -15.35 21.43
C ALA A 127 -71.33 -16.45 22.36
N LYS A 128 -71.28 -16.24 23.69
CA LYS A 128 -71.75 -17.19 24.70
C LYS A 128 -73.26 -17.06 25.00
N SER A 129 -73.92 -16.00 24.53
CA SER A 129 -75.35 -15.74 24.76
C SER A 129 -76.26 -16.12 23.57
N ARG A 130 -75.74 -16.84 22.58
CA ARG A 130 -76.50 -17.52 21.51
C ARG A 130 -76.35 -19.02 21.66
#